data_AF-A0A0C3BBK9-F1
#
_entry.id   AF-A0A0C3BBK9-F1
#
_cell.length_a   1.000
_cell.length_b   1.000
_cell.length_c   1.000
_cell.angle_alpha   90.00
_cell.angle_beta   90.00
_cell.angle_gamma   90.00
#
_symmetry.space_group_name_H-M   'P 1'
#
loop_
_entity.id
_entity.type
_entity.pdbx_description
1 polymer ?
#
loop_
_entity_poly.entity_id
_entity_poly.type
_entity_poly.pdbx_seq_one_letter_code
_entity_poly.pdbx_strand_id
1 'polypeptide(L)'
;MLMKSLTRFCRFYRCGFEFLHRHLIAHRDVGADNILINLAEGPLAPLEKWGERPLPVRAFFPVRYYIIDFEFSVRFPEDSTPEQRVVTGLPALQLGLDHPDDYGRELSPEMLLDKPHCPFKSDVYQLGKMFLLHFHLLAAEYPDLIKTFESMAALDPIARPTAREALESVHDYHDGFTRAQLKGPVPQANLMTMSFEEIFQRMSEANARQAAREKKRLEAELVPSS
;
A
#
# COMPACT_ATOMS: atom_id res chain seq x y z
N MET A 1 14.64 -2.07 -15.37
CA MET A 1 13.78 -0.87 -15.16
C MET A 1 12.94 -0.98 -13.89
N LEU A 2 12.47 -2.17 -13.53
CA LEU A 2 11.69 -2.46 -12.30
C LEU A 2 12.53 -2.56 -11.02
N MET A 3 13.77 -3.04 -11.08
CA MET A 3 14.71 -2.87 -9.94
C MET A 3 15.15 -1.42 -9.73
N LYS A 4 15.22 -0.60 -10.80
CA LYS A 4 15.27 0.86 -10.65
C LYS A 4 13.97 1.39 -10.05
N SER A 5 12.81 0.80 -10.36
CA SER A 5 11.54 1.10 -9.67
C SER A 5 11.57 0.65 -8.21
N LEU A 6 12.31 -0.39 -7.84
CA LEU A 6 12.47 -0.88 -6.47
C LEU A 6 13.38 0.02 -5.62
N THR A 7 14.55 0.42 -6.14
CA THR A 7 15.37 1.48 -5.52
C THR A 7 14.59 2.80 -5.39
N ARG A 8 13.65 3.07 -6.32
CA ARG A 8 12.77 4.25 -6.30
C ARG A 8 11.56 4.07 -5.36
N PHE A 9 11.13 2.84 -5.14
CA PHE A 9 10.09 2.43 -4.21
C PHE A 9 10.56 2.59 -2.75
N CYS A 10 11.80 2.17 -2.43
CA CYS A 10 12.45 2.51 -1.16
C CYS A 10 12.49 4.04 -0.94
N ARG A 11 12.75 4.81 -2.01
CA ARG A 11 12.85 6.27 -1.95
C ARG A 11 11.49 6.95 -1.76
N PHE A 12 10.42 6.40 -2.36
CA PHE A 12 9.03 6.79 -2.12
C PHE A 12 8.62 6.49 -0.67
N TYR A 13 8.89 5.27 -0.20
CA TYR A 13 8.52 4.83 1.14
C TYR A 13 9.29 5.57 2.25
N ARG A 14 10.59 5.88 2.02
CA ARG A 14 11.45 6.62 2.95
C ARG A 14 11.06 8.09 3.14
N CYS A 15 10.55 8.73 2.09
CA CYS A 15 10.28 10.18 2.13
C CYS A 15 8.81 10.53 2.35
N GLY A 16 7.92 9.53 2.31
CA GLY A 16 6.49 9.74 2.38
C GLY A 16 5.89 9.34 3.73
N PHE A 17 5.38 8.11 3.80
CA PHE A 17 4.58 7.64 4.93
C PHE A 17 5.36 7.46 6.24
N GLU A 18 6.61 6.99 6.19
CA GLU A 18 7.44 6.97 7.40
C GLU A 18 7.66 8.39 7.94
N PHE A 19 7.86 9.38 7.06
CA PHE A 19 8.00 10.77 7.47
C PHE A 19 6.71 11.30 8.10
N LEU A 20 5.54 11.03 7.50
CA LEU A 20 4.24 11.42 8.06
C LEU A 20 4.04 10.79 9.45
N HIS A 21 4.24 9.48 9.57
CA HIS A 21 4.03 8.75 10.82
C HIS A 21 5.01 9.21 11.91
N ARG A 22 6.25 9.54 11.56
CA ARG A 22 7.24 10.12 12.47
C ARG A 22 6.83 11.48 13.02
N HIS A 23 6.10 12.28 12.23
CA HIS A 23 5.53 13.57 12.65
C HIS A 23 4.09 13.43 13.19
N LEU A 24 3.69 12.20 13.52
CA LEU A 24 2.38 11.85 14.07
C LEU A 24 1.21 12.25 13.17
N ILE A 25 1.42 12.19 11.86
CA ILE A 25 0.40 12.41 10.84
C ILE A 25 0.02 11.05 10.25
N ALA A 26 -1.26 10.67 10.35
CA ALA A 26 -1.81 9.54 9.59
C ALA A 26 -2.61 10.09 8.40
N HIS A 27 -2.38 9.53 7.22
CA HIS A 27 -2.95 10.03 5.97
C HIS A 27 -4.43 9.70 5.85
N ARG A 28 -4.78 8.44 6.16
CA ARG A 28 -6.14 7.88 6.08
C ARG A 28 -6.80 7.99 4.72
N ASP A 29 -6.01 8.09 3.64
CA ASP A 29 -6.52 8.06 2.27
C ASP A 29 -5.45 7.58 1.28
N VAL A 30 -4.87 6.42 1.58
CA VAL A 30 -3.74 5.94 0.78
C VAL A 30 -4.26 5.31 -0.52
N GLY A 31 -3.89 5.93 -1.64
CA GLY A 31 -4.14 5.44 -2.99
C GLY A 31 -3.01 5.80 -3.96
N ALA A 32 -2.95 5.11 -5.10
CA ALA A 32 -1.92 5.34 -6.11
C ALA A 32 -2.10 6.69 -6.82
N ASP A 33 -3.35 7.12 -6.97
CA ASP A 33 -3.81 8.44 -7.44
C ASP A 33 -3.38 9.59 -6.51
N ASN A 34 -3.20 9.33 -5.21
CA ASN A 34 -2.67 10.32 -4.26
C ASN A 34 -1.13 10.39 -4.23
N ILE A 35 -0.47 9.72 -5.18
CA ILE A 35 0.99 9.71 -5.32
C ILE A 35 1.37 10.28 -6.67
N LEU A 36 1.75 11.55 -6.68
CA LEU A 36 2.16 12.25 -7.89
C LEU A 36 3.67 12.18 -8.11
N ILE A 37 4.09 12.44 -9.34
CA ILE A 37 5.49 12.69 -9.68
C ILE A 37 5.66 14.10 -10.24
N ASN A 38 6.88 14.63 -10.25
CA ASN A 38 7.23 15.92 -10.88
C ASN A 38 7.22 15.84 -12.43
N LEU A 39 6.11 15.36 -12.98
CA LEU A 39 5.81 15.31 -14.40
C LEU A 39 4.33 15.65 -14.56
N ALA A 40 4.05 16.87 -14.99
CA ALA A 40 2.73 17.21 -15.50
C ALA A 40 2.62 16.67 -16.93
N GLU A 41 1.43 16.20 -17.31
CA GLU A 41 1.11 15.78 -18.67
C GLU A 41 1.31 16.93 -19.65
N GLY A 42 2.53 17.10 -20.15
CA GLY A 42 2.82 17.85 -21.37
C GLY A 42 2.69 16.94 -22.59
N PRO A 43 3.09 17.39 -23.80
CA PRO A 43 3.05 16.60 -25.04
C PRO A 43 3.91 15.31 -25.05
N LEU A 44 4.41 14.89 -23.89
CA LEU A 44 5.07 13.62 -23.60
C LEU A 44 4.12 12.57 -23.01
N ALA A 45 2.81 12.80 -23.04
CA ALA A 45 1.82 11.75 -22.82
C ALA A 45 2.25 10.52 -23.63
N PRO A 46 2.33 9.32 -23.02
CA PRO A 46 2.67 8.12 -23.78
C PRO A 46 1.68 8.07 -24.95
N LEU A 47 2.18 8.20 -26.17
CA LEU A 47 1.45 7.81 -27.36
C LEU A 47 1.23 6.30 -27.20
N GLU A 48 0.15 5.91 -26.51
CA GLU A 48 -0.27 4.53 -26.37
C GLU A 48 -0.81 4.07 -27.72
N LYS A 49 0.11 3.75 -28.62
CA LYS A 49 -0.13 2.64 -29.54
C LYS A 49 0.24 1.38 -28.77
N TRP A 50 -0.78 0.60 -28.45
CA TRP A 50 -0.68 -0.70 -27.81
C TRP A 50 0.47 -1.52 -28.41
N GLY A 51 1.46 -1.90 -27.58
CA GLY A 51 2.59 -2.75 -27.97
C GLY A 51 3.96 -2.07 -28.00
N GLU A 52 4.05 -0.74 -27.91
CA GLU A 52 5.34 -0.04 -27.83
C GLU A 52 5.84 0.10 -26.38
N ARG A 53 7.15 -0.04 -26.20
CA ARG A 53 7.78 0.10 -24.88
C ARG A 53 7.57 1.54 -24.40
N PRO A 54 7.03 1.79 -23.18
CA PRO A 54 6.88 3.14 -22.68
C PRO A 54 8.23 3.87 -22.76
N LEU A 55 8.23 5.10 -23.27
CA LEU A 55 9.42 5.94 -23.24
C LEU A 55 10.01 5.90 -21.83
N PRO A 56 11.34 5.87 -21.65
CA PRO A 56 11.95 5.84 -20.34
C PRO A 56 11.84 7.25 -19.71
N VAL A 57 10.63 7.76 -19.50
CA VAL A 57 10.31 9.12 -19.08
C VAL A 57 11.14 9.53 -17.85
N ARG A 58 11.32 8.57 -16.94
CA ARG A 58 12.10 8.69 -15.70
C ARG A 58 13.64 8.69 -15.88
N ALA A 59 14.13 8.61 -17.11
CA ALA A 59 15.54 8.78 -17.46
C ALA A 59 15.85 10.21 -17.93
N PHE A 60 14.82 10.99 -18.31
CA PHE A 60 15.00 12.36 -18.79
C PHE A 60 15.11 13.39 -17.66
N PHE A 61 14.64 13.08 -16.45
CA PHE A 61 14.73 13.99 -15.30
C PHE A 61 14.79 13.24 -13.96
N PRO A 62 15.31 13.88 -12.88
CA PRO A 62 15.22 13.36 -11.53
C PRO A 62 13.76 13.30 -11.06
N VAL A 63 13.21 12.09 -10.92
CA VAL A 63 11.84 11.88 -10.43
C VAL A 63 11.76 12.17 -8.93
N ARG A 64 10.80 13.02 -8.55
CA ARG A 64 10.36 13.31 -7.18
C ARG A 64 8.94 12.79 -7.04
N TYR A 65 8.62 12.21 -5.88
CA TYR A 65 7.29 11.75 -5.53
C TYR A 65 6.67 12.73 -4.54
N TYR A 66 5.37 12.96 -4.67
CA TYR A 66 4.58 13.80 -3.78
C TYR A 66 3.38 13.01 -3.29
N ILE A 67 3.14 13.05 -1.98
CA ILE A 67 1.89 12.62 -1.39
C ILE A 67 0.99 13.85 -1.37
N ILE A 68 -0.25 13.69 -1.84
CA ILE A 68 -1.26 14.74 -1.88
C ILE A 68 -2.52 14.27 -1.14
N ASP A 69 -3.50 15.15 -1.07
CA ASP A 69 -4.85 14.86 -0.56
C ASP A 69 -4.92 14.50 0.93
N PHE A 70 -4.63 15.50 1.76
CA PHE A 70 -4.58 15.38 3.22
C PHE A 70 -5.93 15.67 3.90
N GLU A 71 -7.04 15.70 3.17
CA GLU A 71 -8.33 16.11 3.72
C GLU A 71 -8.83 15.18 4.84
N PHE A 72 -8.51 13.88 4.74
CA PHE A 72 -8.82 12.88 5.76
C PHE A 72 -7.72 12.67 6.81
N SER A 73 -6.61 13.38 6.66
CA SER A 73 -5.46 13.21 7.54
C SER A 73 -5.71 13.71 8.94
N VAL A 74 -5.11 13.03 9.91
CA VAL A 74 -5.12 13.44 11.32
C VAL A 74 -3.69 13.65 11.80
N ARG A 75 -3.46 14.75 12.52
CA ARG A 75 -2.19 15.02 13.19
C ARG A 75 -2.40 14.98 14.70
N PHE A 76 -1.63 14.14 15.38
CA PHE A 76 -1.66 14.05 16.84
C PHE A 76 -0.64 14.99 17.49
N PRO A 77 -0.90 15.48 18.72
CA PRO A 77 0.08 16.23 19.51
C PRO A 77 1.35 15.43 19.77
N GLU A 78 2.51 16.10 19.81
CA GLU A 78 3.82 15.45 20.01
C GLU A 78 3.94 14.77 21.39
N ASP A 79 3.23 15.30 22.39
CA ASP A 79 3.14 14.79 23.76
C ASP A 79 2.09 13.69 23.96
N SER A 80 1.31 13.34 22.92
CA SER A 80 0.30 12.28 23.00
C SER A 80 0.92 10.90 23.19
N THR A 81 0.26 10.01 23.94
CA THR A 81 0.65 8.59 24.07
C THR A 81 0.08 7.76 22.91
N PRO A 82 0.62 6.56 22.61
CA PRO A 82 0.06 5.67 21.57
C PRO A 82 -1.43 5.38 21.74
N GLU A 83 -1.93 5.27 22.97
CA GLU A 83 -3.34 5.00 23.29
C GLU A 83 -4.24 6.20 22.99
N GLN A 84 -3.69 7.42 22.98
CA GLN A 84 -4.39 8.64 22.59
C GLN A 84 -4.38 8.85 21.07
N ARG A 85 -3.50 8.15 20.34
CA ARG A 85 -3.34 8.28 18.89
C ARG A 85 -4.26 7.34 18.13
N VAL A 86 -5.56 7.47 18.37
CA VAL A 86 -6.59 6.59 17.83
C VAL A 86 -7.66 7.37 17.06
N VAL A 87 -8.28 6.70 16.09
CA VAL A 87 -9.46 7.17 15.35
C VAL A 87 -10.54 6.10 15.39
N THR A 88 -11.79 6.46 15.09
CA THR A 88 -12.92 5.53 15.03
C THR A 88 -13.58 5.62 13.66
N GLY A 89 -13.95 4.46 13.10
CA GLY A 89 -14.70 4.36 11.85
C GLY A 89 -14.00 4.85 10.59
N LEU A 90 -14.78 4.97 9.51
CA LEU A 90 -14.33 5.44 8.20
C LEU A 90 -14.03 6.95 8.21
N PRO A 91 -12.98 7.42 7.50
CA PRO A 91 -12.70 8.85 7.39
C PRO A 91 -13.85 9.66 6.77
N ALA A 92 -14.52 9.08 5.77
CA ALA A 92 -15.62 9.70 5.04
C ALA A 92 -16.90 9.91 5.90
N LEU A 93 -16.98 9.31 7.10
CA LEU A 93 -18.08 9.57 8.05
C LEU A 93 -18.20 11.05 8.40
N GLN A 94 -17.07 11.78 8.41
CA GLN A 94 -17.05 13.22 8.68
C GLN A 94 -17.76 14.03 7.58
N LEU A 95 -17.91 13.45 6.38
CA LEU A 95 -18.63 14.01 5.25
C LEU A 95 -20.08 13.49 5.16
N GLY A 96 -20.52 12.70 6.13
CA GLY A 96 -21.85 12.06 6.12
C GLY A 96 -21.95 10.84 5.20
N LEU A 97 -20.81 10.32 4.72
CA LEU A 97 -20.72 9.10 3.92
C LEU A 97 -20.40 7.93 4.85
N ASP A 98 -21.42 7.13 5.16
CA ASP A 98 -21.34 6.02 6.11
C ASP A 98 -21.25 4.65 5.43
N HIS A 99 -21.34 4.59 4.10
CA HIS A 99 -21.18 3.34 3.36
C HIS A 99 -19.72 3.06 3.02
N PRO A 100 -19.21 1.83 3.26
CA PRO A 100 -17.86 1.41 2.85
C PRO A 100 -17.51 1.69 1.38
N ASP A 101 -18.50 1.55 0.50
CA ASP A 101 -18.32 1.77 -0.95
C ASP A 101 -18.09 3.25 -1.30
N ASP A 102 -18.52 4.19 -0.45
CA ASP A 102 -18.36 5.63 -0.67
C ASP A 102 -16.92 6.10 -0.44
N TYR A 103 -16.13 5.31 0.31
CA TYR A 103 -14.77 5.69 0.68
C TYR A 103 -13.75 5.44 -0.43
N GLY A 104 -14.01 4.52 -1.36
CA GLY A 104 -13.18 4.33 -2.56
C GLY A 104 -11.74 3.83 -2.34
N ARG A 105 -11.33 3.49 -1.10
CA ARG A 105 -10.02 2.89 -0.78
C ARG A 105 -10.15 1.48 -0.24
N GLU A 106 -9.02 0.79 -0.22
CA GLU A 106 -8.90 -0.48 0.53
C GLU A 106 -9.17 -0.23 2.02
N LEU A 107 -10.11 -0.99 2.57
CA LEU A 107 -10.52 -0.87 3.96
C LEU A 107 -9.73 -1.84 4.82
N SER A 108 -9.01 -1.29 5.80
CA SER A 108 -8.45 -2.15 6.86
C SER A 108 -9.59 -2.67 7.75
N PRO A 109 -9.55 -3.92 8.22
CA PRO A 109 -10.65 -4.53 8.96
C PRO A 109 -11.13 -3.71 10.16
N GLU A 110 -10.21 -3.05 10.85
CA GLU A 110 -10.52 -2.22 12.03
C GLU A 110 -11.29 -0.93 11.70
N MET A 111 -11.22 -0.42 10.46
CA MET A 111 -11.96 0.78 10.05
C MET A 111 -13.47 0.51 9.91
N LEU A 112 -13.85 -0.75 9.71
CA LEU A 112 -15.24 -1.20 9.68
C LEU A 112 -15.82 -1.44 11.09
N LEU A 113 -14.96 -1.39 12.11
CA LEU A 113 -15.38 -1.54 13.50
C LEU A 113 -15.68 -0.16 14.10
N ASP A 114 -16.77 -0.07 14.87
CA ASP A 114 -17.05 1.11 15.70
C ASP A 114 -16.21 1.09 16.98
N LYS A 115 -14.89 0.95 16.83
CA LYS A 115 -13.92 0.89 17.91
C LYS A 115 -12.70 1.76 17.58
N PRO A 116 -12.12 2.42 18.60
CA PRO A 116 -10.87 3.15 18.42
C PRO A 116 -9.75 2.23 17.91
N HIS A 117 -9.04 2.66 16.89
CA HIS A 117 -7.93 1.93 16.30
C HIS A 117 -6.79 2.88 15.90
N CYS A 118 -5.61 2.31 15.70
CA CYS A 118 -4.41 3.05 15.32
C CYS A 118 -4.42 3.37 13.81
N PRO A 119 -4.56 4.65 13.41
CA PRO A 119 -4.66 5.00 11.99
C PRO A 119 -3.35 4.77 11.22
N PHE A 120 -2.21 4.78 11.92
CA PHE A 120 -0.92 4.49 11.30
C PHE A 120 -0.84 3.03 10.79
N LYS A 121 -1.47 2.08 11.51
CA LYS A 121 -1.54 0.69 11.04
C LYS A 121 -2.51 0.53 9.87
N SER A 122 -3.55 1.35 9.80
CA SER A 122 -4.48 1.39 8.67
C SER A 122 -3.81 1.94 7.40
N ASP A 123 -3.02 3.00 7.51
CA ASP A 123 -2.18 3.51 6.40
C ASP A 123 -1.24 2.41 5.87
N VAL A 124 -0.56 1.68 6.76
CA VAL A 124 0.34 0.57 6.38
C VAL A 124 -0.42 -0.53 5.64
N TYR A 125 -1.63 -0.86 6.08
CA TYR A 125 -2.47 -1.85 5.40
C TYR A 125 -2.83 -1.40 3.99
N GLN A 126 -3.29 -0.17 3.82
CA GLN A 126 -3.64 0.37 2.50
C GLN A 126 -2.43 0.41 1.57
N LEU A 127 -1.26 0.80 2.08
CA LEU A 127 0.01 0.73 1.35
C LEU A 127 0.31 -0.71 0.91
N GLY A 128 0.19 -1.68 1.81
CA GLY A 128 0.46 -3.09 1.53
C GLY A 128 -0.44 -3.62 0.42
N LYS A 129 -1.75 -3.36 0.51
CA LYS A 129 -2.74 -3.73 -0.51
C LYS A 129 -2.46 -3.07 -1.85
N MET A 130 -2.19 -1.76 -1.85
CA MET A 130 -1.80 -1.03 -3.06
C MET A 130 -0.56 -1.64 -3.70
N PHE A 131 0.45 -2.04 -2.93
CA PHE A 131 1.66 -2.64 -3.46
C PHE A 131 1.43 -4.05 -4.01
N LEU A 132 0.68 -4.89 -3.30
CA LEU A 132 0.32 -6.20 -3.82
C LEU A 132 -0.42 -6.06 -5.16
N LEU A 133 -1.34 -5.11 -5.28
CA LEU A 133 -2.05 -4.83 -6.52
C LEU A 133 -1.08 -4.55 -7.69
N HIS A 134 -0.11 -3.66 -7.48
CA HIS A 134 0.81 -3.22 -8.55
C HIS A 134 1.99 -4.17 -8.79
N PHE A 135 2.36 -5.01 -7.81
CA PHE A 135 3.60 -5.79 -7.85
C PHE A 135 3.39 -7.30 -7.71
N HIS A 136 2.17 -7.83 -7.61
CA HIS A 136 1.92 -9.28 -7.43
C HIS A 136 2.60 -10.17 -8.47
N LEU A 137 2.74 -9.70 -9.72
CA LEU A 137 3.41 -10.45 -10.79
C LEU A 137 4.92 -10.66 -10.57
N LEU A 138 5.48 -10.04 -9.53
CA LEU A 138 6.88 -10.12 -9.17
C LEU A 138 7.18 -11.15 -8.09
N ALA A 139 6.18 -11.92 -7.64
CA ALA A 139 6.35 -12.89 -6.57
C ALA A 139 7.38 -13.99 -6.89
N ALA A 140 7.53 -14.36 -8.17
CA ALA A 140 8.50 -15.36 -8.58
C ALA A 140 9.95 -14.85 -8.49
N GLU A 141 10.19 -13.60 -8.91
CA GLU A 141 11.52 -13.01 -8.95
C GLU A 141 11.91 -12.27 -7.67
N TYR A 142 10.94 -11.76 -6.93
CA TYR A 142 11.15 -10.94 -5.73
C TYR A 142 10.25 -11.40 -4.55
N PRO A 143 10.36 -12.66 -4.12
CA PRO A 143 9.46 -13.23 -3.10
C PRO A 143 9.55 -12.50 -1.75
N ASP A 144 10.73 -12.07 -1.31
CA ASP A 144 10.87 -11.43 0.01
C ASP A 144 10.31 -10.01 0.04
N LEU A 145 10.33 -9.31 -1.09
CA LEU A 145 9.65 -8.04 -1.25
C LEU A 145 8.12 -8.23 -1.14
N ILE A 146 7.58 -9.24 -1.82
CA ILE A 146 6.15 -9.53 -1.76
C ILE A 146 5.74 -9.94 -0.34
N LYS A 147 6.54 -10.77 0.36
CA LYS A 147 6.31 -11.08 1.78
C LYS A 147 6.26 -9.84 2.66
N THR A 148 7.08 -8.83 2.37
CA THR A 148 7.03 -7.55 3.09
C THR A 148 5.66 -6.89 2.86
N PHE A 149 5.17 -6.83 1.63
CA PHE A 149 3.85 -6.25 1.33
C PHE A 149 2.69 -7.05 1.93
N GLU A 150 2.79 -8.38 1.95
CA GLU A 150 1.84 -9.26 2.63
C GLU A 150 1.79 -8.99 4.13
N SER A 151 2.95 -8.80 4.78
CA SER A 151 3.01 -8.46 6.21
C SER A 151 2.36 -7.10 6.51
N MET A 152 2.52 -6.12 5.62
CA MET A 152 1.86 -4.82 5.72
C MET A 152 0.34 -4.95 5.60
N ALA A 153 -0.13 -5.87 4.75
CA ALA A 153 -1.54 -6.15 4.52
C ALA A 153 -2.12 -7.23 5.47
N ALA A 154 -1.45 -7.54 6.59
CA ALA A 154 -1.97 -8.48 7.58
C ALA A 154 -3.31 -7.99 8.15
N LEU A 155 -4.26 -8.89 8.38
CA LEU A 155 -5.58 -8.51 8.91
C LEU A 155 -5.48 -7.97 10.33
N ASP A 156 -4.70 -8.64 11.19
CA ASP A 156 -4.40 -8.15 12.53
C ASP A 156 -3.47 -6.92 12.47
N PRO A 157 -3.93 -5.74 12.94
CA PRO A 157 -3.11 -4.53 12.95
C PRO A 157 -1.86 -4.66 13.83
N ILE A 158 -1.84 -5.55 14.83
CA ILE A 158 -0.65 -5.78 15.68
C ILE A 158 0.45 -6.46 14.88
N ALA A 159 0.09 -7.43 14.03
CA ALA A 159 1.02 -8.19 13.21
C ALA A 159 1.65 -7.36 12.07
N ARG A 160 1.05 -6.22 11.70
CA ARG A 160 1.60 -5.33 10.67
C ARG A 160 2.87 -4.64 11.18
N PRO A 161 3.92 -4.51 10.35
CA PRO A 161 5.05 -3.66 10.68
C PRO A 161 4.63 -2.19 10.78
N THR A 162 5.44 -1.37 11.42
CA THR A 162 5.40 0.07 11.26
C THR A 162 5.87 0.48 9.86
N ALA A 163 5.54 1.70 9.43
CA ALA A 163 6.08 2.24 8.17
C ALA A 163 7.61 2.25 8.17
N ARG A 164 8.26 2.41 9.33
CA ARG A 164 9.72 2.32 9.47
C ARG A 164 10.23 0.89 9.28
N GLU A 165 9.66 -0.10 9.95
CA GLU A 165 10.12 -1.49 9.85
C GLU A 165 9.90 -2.06 8.44
N ALA A 166 8.77 -1.72 7.81
CA ALA A 166 8.53 -2.05 6.41
C ALA A 166 9.57 -1.39 5.49
N LEU A 167 9.91 -0.12 5.74
CA LEU A 167 10.94 0.58 5.00
C LEU A 167 12.31 -0.10 5.12
N GLU A 168 12.71 -0.44 6.34
CA GLU A 168 13.97 -1.13 6.64
C GLU A 168 14.03 -2.48 5.92
N SER A 169 12.94 -3.26 5.95
CA SER A 169 12.84 -4.55 5.24
C SER A 169 13.07 -4.40 3.73
N VAL A 170 12.47 -3.38 3.10
CA VAL A 170 12.68 -3.12 1.67
C VAL A 170 14.11 -2.61 1.41
N HIS A 171 14.69 -1.85 2.33
CA HIS A 171 16.08 -1.37 2.22
C HIS A 171 17.09 -2.50 2.29
N ASP A 172 16.98 -3.38 3.28
CA ASP A 172 17.86 -4.52 3.45
C ASP A 172 17.78 -5.44 2.22
N TYR A 173 16.56 -5.63 1.70
CA TYR A 173 16.35 -6.35 0.47
C TYR A 173 17.05 -5.68 -0.73
N HIS A 174 16.91 -4.37 -0.88
CA HIS A 174 17.55 -3.60 -1.95
C HIS A 174 19.09 -3.69 -1.90
N ASP A 175 19.67 -3.53 -0.71
CA ASP A 175 21.11 -3.48 -0.51
C ASP A 175 21.78 -4.85 -0.69
N GLY A 176 20.98 -5.93 -0.63
CA GLY A 176 21.39 -7.28 -1.03
C GLY A 176 21.68 -7.44 -2.54
N PHE A 177 21.33 -6.46 -3.39
CA PHE A 177 21.58 -6.53 -4.84
C PHE A 177 22.74 -5.64 -5.30
N THR A 178 23.57 -6.17 -6.21
CA THR A 178 24.59 -5.37 -6.89
C THR A 178 23.96 -4.37 -7.87
N ARG A 179 24.67 -3.26 -8.13
CA ARG A 179 24.25 -2.24 -9.12
C ARG A 179 24.05 -2.81 -10.53
N ALA A 180 24.73 -3.91 -10.87
CA ALA A 180 24.57 -4.62 -12.14
C ALA A 180 23.24 -5.41 -12.18
N GLN A 181 22.91 -6.13 -11.11
CA GLN A 181 21.63 -6.82 -10.95
C GLN A 181 20.47 -5.81 -10.98
N LEU A 182 20.60 -4.67 -10.29
CA LEU A 182 19.59 -3.60 -10.30
C LEU A 182 19.36 -2.96 -11.69
N LYS A 183 20.34 -3.11 -12.61
CA LYS A 183 20.27 -2.60 -13.99
C LYS A 183 19.81 -3.67 -15.00
N GLY A 184 19.61 -4.91 -14.58
CA GLY A 184 19.21 -6.01 -15.45
C GLY A 184 17.90 -5.75 -16.22
N PRO A 185 17.69 -6.49 -17.34
CA PRO A 185 16.41 -6.49 -18.04
C PRO A 185 15.31 -6.94 -17.08
N VAL A 186 14.18 -6.24 -17.12
CA VAL A 186 13.00 -6.68 -16.37
C VAL A 186 12.42 -7.86 -17.15
N PRO A 187 12.10 -8.99 -16.49
CA PRO A 187 11.21 -9.96 -17.09
C PRO A 187 9.97 -9.21 -17.60
N GLN A 188 9.55 -9.44 -18.84
CA GLN A 188 8.26 -8.90 -19.25
C GLN A 188 7.24 -9.52 -18.31
N ALA A 189 6.66 -8.70 -17.42
CA ALA A 189 5.43 -9.09 -16.77
C ALA A 189 4.49 -9.48 -17.92
N ASN A 190 3.91 -10.67 -17.84
CA ASN A 190 2.95 -11.14 -18.82
C ASN A 190 1.70 -10.26 -18.64
N LEU A 191 1.75 -9.03 -19.16
CA LEU A 191 0.77 -7.94 -19.00
C LEU A 191 -0.53 -8.22 -19.79
N MET A 192 -0.76 -9.48 -20.17
CA MET A 192 -1.76 -9.89 -21.15
C MET A 192 -2.71 -10.97 -20.64
N THR A 193 -3.09 -10.97 -19.36
CA THR A 193 -4.13 -11.91 -18.94
C THR A 193 -5.21 -11.39 -18.01
N MET A 194 -5.14 -10.18 -17.44
CA MET A 194 -6.22 -9.70 -16.57
C MET A 194 -6.43 -8.18 -16.61
N SER A 195 -7.69 -7.74 -16.75
CA SER A 195 -8.09 -6.35 -16.60
C SER A 195 -7.99 -5.89 -15.13
N PHE A 196 -7.95 -4.58 -14.88
CA PHE A 196 -7.99 -4.03 -13.52
C PHE A 196 -9.21 -4.52 -12.73
N GLU A 197 -10.37 -4.67 -13.39
CA GLU A 197 -11.58 -5.23 -12.79
C GLU A 197 -11.39 -6.70 -12.40
N GLU A 198 -10.76 -7.52 -13.24
CA GLU A 198 -10.51 -8.92 -12.92
C GLU A 198 -9.50 -9.08 -11.77
N ILE A 199 -8.51 -8.19 -11.68
CA ILE A 199 -7.57 -8.15 -10.56
C ILE A 199 -8.30 -7.75 -9.27
N PHE A 200 -9.10 -6.69 -9.31
CA PHE A 200 -9.89 -6.22 -8.18
C PHE A 200 -10.89 -7.26 -7.70
N GLN A 201 -11.56 -7.94 -8.64
CA GLN A 201 -12.48 -9.04 -8.40
C GLN A 201 -11.77 -10.19 -7.66
N ARG A 202 -10.61 -10.64 -8.16
CA ARG A 202 -9.85 -11.72 -7.50
C ARG A 202 -9.33 -11.32 -6.13
N MET A 203 -8.97 -10.05 -5.95
CA MET A 203 -8.49 -9.56 -4.66
C MET A 203 -9.64 -9.48 -3.64
N SER A 204 -10.81 -8.99 -4.06
CA SER A 204 -12.05 -9.01 -3.28
C SER A 204 -12.46 -10.43 -2.90
N GLU A 205 -12.42 -11.38 -3.85
CA GLU A 205 -12.69 -12.78 -3.59
C GLU A 205 -11.68 -13.41 -2.61
N ALA A 206 -10.39 -13.10 -2.74
CA ALA A 206 -9.35 -13.57 -1.83
C ALA A 206 -9.56 -13.03 -0.40
N ASN A 207 -9.85 -11.72 -0.29
CA ASN A 207 -10.18 -11.07 0.98
C ASN A 207 -11.42 -11.70 1.62
N ALA A 208 -12.48 -11.93 0.84
CA ALA A 208 -13.73 -12.55 1.31
C ALA A 208 -13.51 -14.01 1.78
N ARG A 209 -12.72 -14.80 1.04
CA ARG A 209 -12.37 -16.18 1.43
C ARG A 209 -11.56 -16.19 2.72
N GLN A 210 -10.66 -15.23 2.90
CA GLN A 210 -9.85 -15.13 4.11
C GLN A 210 -10.67 -14.69 5.32
N ALA A 211 -11.53 -13.67 5.16
CA ALA A 211 -12.48 -13.24 6.18
C ALA A 211 -13.43 -14.38 6.61
N ALA A 212 -13.90 -15.18 5.65
CA ALA A 212 -14.73 -16.36 5.94
C ALA A 212 -13.99 -17.44 6.72
N ARG A 213 -12.70 -17.68 6.41
CA ARG A 213 -11.85 -18.64 7.14
C ARG A 213 -11.62 -18.20 8.59
N GLU A 214 -11.38 -16.92 8.81
CA GLU A 214 -11.18 -16.37 10.16
C GLU A 214 -12.47 -16.33 10.97
N LYS A 215 -13.60 -15.94 10.36
CA LYS A 215 -14.91 -16.05 11.00
C LYS A 215 -15.16 -17.48 11.49
N LYS A 216 -14.90 -18.46 10.62
CA LYS A 216 -15.03 -19.88 10.97
C LYS A 216 -14.05 -20.34 12.06
N ARG A 217 -12.83 -19.77 12.09
CA ARG A 217 -11.84 -20.04 13.15
C ARG A 217 -12.27 -19.45 14.50
N LEU A 218 -12.73 -18.20 14.52
CA LEU A 218 -13.24 -17.53 15.72
C LEU A 218 -14.49 -18.25 16.25
N GLU A 219 -15.41 -18.66 15.37
CA GLU A 219 -16.57 -19.48 15.73
C GLU A 219 -16.17 -20.83 16.32
N ALA A 220 -15.09 -21.46 15.82
CA ALA A 220 -14.56 -22.70 16.36
C ALA A 220 -13.86 -22.53 17.71
N GLU A 221 -13.19 -21.39 17.95
CA GLU A 221 -12.58 -21.02 19.24
C GLU A 221 -13.65 -20.67 20.31
N LEU A 222 -14.88 -20.36 19.89
CA LEU A 222 -16.05 -20.08 20.76
C LEU A 222 -16.87 -21.33 21.14
N VAL A 223 -16.56 -22.51 20.59
CA VAL A 223 -17.21 -23.77 21.01
C VAL A 223 -16.56 -24.21 22.34
N PRO A 224 -17.30 -24.24 23.47
CA PRO A 224 -16.72 -24.65 24.74
C PRO A 224 -16.28 -26.11 24.64
N SER A 225 -15.06 -26.39 25.11
CA SER A 225 -14.57 -27.75 25.33
C SER A 225 -15.50 -28.46 26.31
N SER A 226 -16.41 -29.28 25.77
CA SER A 226 -17.22 -30.24 26.52
C SER A 226 -16.37 -31.35 27.12
#